data_AF-A0A1X6PAK5-F1
#
_entry.id   AF-A0A1X6PAK5-F1
#
_cell.length_a   1.000
_cell.length_b   1.000
_cell.length_c   1.000
_cell.angle_alpha   90.00
_cell.angle_beta   90.00
_cell.angle_gamma   90.00
#
_symmetry.space_group_name_H-M   'P 1'
#
loop_
_entity.id
_entity.type
_entity.pdbx_description
1 polymer ?
#
loop_
_entity_poly.entity_id
_entity_poly.type
_entity_poly.pdbx_seq_one_letter_code
_entity_poly.pdbx_strand_id
1 'polypeptide(L)'
;MYEKNVVCRHFHFITQSRFLTIPEITLSSAFDTVYLVPLRGAVSTYADDTLNAGDPAVLASVATVLNTYTTHRLDYSDIRFAGITDRTDGSGIHCDAGPCAAALTPLPLSLPLSSPLPEPKALHSLAAKLMWVGRVARPDILTSATHLAKILNPTGADARRANDTLAAIALHPISLHYISLDAASLCLDVYADYSGSATFPLDRRQLGYLVALVDASRRFSLLHWASHRLHRVCPVSCAGELLALADAVAAALDVRLLLQKLLSRRIPLATYTDSSAAYDLVTSFKHPTDVTAKNDLFMLLCSLLPGTIHTIFLVQGAHNPADALLKPSYARPAPNRALTNALLAGTLHVPVIS
;
A
#
# COMPACT_ATOMS: atom_id res chain seq x y z
N MET A 1 17.46 2.75 18.29
CA MET A 1 16.07 2.72 17.78
C MET A 1 15.26 1.52 18.28
N TYR A 2 15.70 0.81 19.35
CA TYR A 2 15.07 -0.44 19.81
C TYR A 2 14.22 -0.32 21.09
N GLU A 3 14.26 0.80 21.84
CA GLU A 3 13.50 0.95 23.10
C GLU A 3 12.04 1.41 22.91
N LYS A 4 11.71 2.17 21.85
CA LYS A 4 10.32 2.60 21.59
C LYS A 4 9.37 1.42 21.33
N ASN A 5 9.88 0.32 20.76
CA ASN A 5 9.05 -0.85 20.44
C ASN A 5 8.48 -1.56 21.67
N VAL A 6 9.16 -1.51 22.82
CA VAL A 6 8.68 -2.17 24.05
C VAL A 6 7.57 -1.35 24.70
N VAL A 7 7.73 -0.03 24.75
CA VAL A 7 6.72 0.91 25.28
C VAL A 7 5.48 0.93 24.38
N CYS A 8 5.63 0.97 23.05
CA CYS A 8 4.49 0.89 22.13
C CYS A 8 3.75 -0.45 22.22
N ARG A 9 4.46 -1.57 22.38
CA ARG A 9 3.82 -2.88 22.60
C ARG A 9 3.06 -2.92 23.92
N HIS A 10 3.62 -2.39 25.00
CA HIS A 10 2.95 -2.35 26.30
C HIS A 10 1.70 -1.45 26.27
N PHE A 11 1.78 -0.30 25.60
CA PHE A 11 0.62 0.57 25.37
C PHE A 11 -0.46 -0.14 24.54
N HIS A 12 -0.06 -0.83 23.46
CA HIS A 12 -0.97 -1.59 22.59
C HIS A 12 -1.74 -2.69 23.32
N PHE A 13 -1.08 -3.49 24.18
CA PHE A 13 -1.78 -4.53 24.93
C PHE A 13 -2.75 -3.96 25.98
N ILE A 14 -2.39 -2.85 26.63
CA ILE A 14 -3.26 -2.19 27.62
C ILE A 14 -4.49 -1.58 26.92
N THR A 15 -4.31 -0.88 25.80
CA THR A 15 -5.42 -0.29 25.03
C THR A 15 -6.32 -1.35 24.41
N GLN A 16 -5.75 -2.45 23.91
CA GLN A 16 -6.51 -3.58 23.37
C GLN A 16 -7.52 -4.14 24.37
N SER A 17 -7.09 -4.41 25.60
CA SER A 17 -7.98 -4.96 26.64
C SER A 17 -9.17 -4.04 26.96
N ARG A 18 -8.98 -2.71 26.87
CA ARG A 18 -10.05 -1.73 27.11
C ARG A 18 -10.97 -1.57 25.91
N PHE A 19 -10.45 -1.55 24.69
CA PHE A 19 -11.33 -1.48 23.53
C PHE A 19 -12.25 -2.69 23.44
N LEU A 20 -11.76 -3.88 23.80
CA LEU A 20 -12.57 -5.11 23.82
C LEU A 20 -13.70 -5.11 24.88
N THR A 21 -13.81 -4.09 25.74
CA THR A 21 -14.98 -3.93 26.61
C THR A 21 -16.15 -3.23 25.91
N ILE A 22 -15.94 -2.63 24.73
CA ILE A 22 -17.01 -2.00 23.96
C ILE A 22 -17.96 -3.11 23.45
N PRO A 23 -19.28 -2.98 23.64
CA PRO A 23 -20.23 -4.00 23.18
C PRO A 23 -20.07 -4.31 21.69
N GLU A 24 -20.13 -5.59 21.33
CA GLU A 24 -20.09 -6.11 19.95
C GLU A 24 -18.77 -5.84 19.18
N ILE A 25 -17.80 -5.17 19.81
CA ILE A 25 -16.52 -4.92 19.19
C ILE A 25 -15.71 -6.21 19.08
N THR A 26 -15.00 -6.36 17.99
CA THR A 26 -14.09 -7.48 17.77
C THR A 26 -12.77 -6.98 17.21
N LEU A 27 -11.68 -7.65 17.58
CA LEU A 27 -10.40 -7.42 16.94
C LEU A 27 -10.43 -7.99 15.52
N SER A 28 -9.89 -7.23 14.56
CA SER A 28 -9.67 -7.74 13.21
C SER A 28 -8.70 -8.92 13.24
N SER A 29 -9.06 -9.98 12.54
CA SER A 29 -8.21 -11.17 12.39
C SER A 29 -7.05 -10.94 11.40
N ALA A 30 -7.12 -9.87 10.60
CA ALA A 30 -6.11 -9.50 9.62
C ALA A 30 -5.19 -8.36 10.12
N PHE A 31 -5.70 -7.49 10.98
CA PHE A 31 -5.00 -6.30 11.47
C PHE A 31 -5.10 -6.22 13.00
N ASP A 32 -3.99 -6.47 13.69
CA ASP A 32 -3.89 -6.46 15.15
C ASP A 32 -4.17 -5.08 15.79
N THR A 33 -4.23 -4.03 14.98
CA THR A 33 -4.43 -2.64 15.37
C THR A 33 -5.83 -2.11 15.08
N VAL A 34 -6.70 -2.92 14.45
CA VAL A 34 -8.05 -2.51 14.02
C VAL A 34 -9.13 -3.30 14.76
N TYR A 35 -10.06 -2.57 15.35
CA TYR A 35 -11.22 -3.07 16.07
C TYR A 35 -12.49 -2.68 15.31
N LEU A 36 -13.48 -3.55 15.28
CA LEU A 36 -14.67 -3.39 14.44
C LEU A 36 -15.93 -3.69 15.22
N VAL A 37 -16.94 -2.84 15.02
CA VAL A 37 -18.34 -3.13 15.34
C VAL A 37 -19.06 -3.27 14.00
N PRO A 38 -19.43 -4.49 13.55
CA PRO A 38 -20.02 -4.72 12.23
C PRO A 38 -21.17 -3.75 11.92
N LEU A 39 -21.15 -3.14 10.73
CA LEU A 39 -22.10 -2.13 10.24
C LEU A 39 -22.16 -0.80 11.01
N ARG A 40 -21.46 -0.68 12.14
CA ARG A 40 -21.65 0.42 13.08
C ARG A 40 -20.41 1.28 13.27
N GLY A 41 -19.21 0.71 13.17
CA GLY A 41 -17.99 1.50 13.29
C GLY A 41 -16.71 0.69 13.39
N ALA A 42 -15.61 1.42 13.49
CA ALA A 42 -14.27 0.89 13.62
C ALA A 42 -13.40 1.82 14.49
N VAL A 43 -12.38 1.23 15.11
CA VAL A 43 -11.31 1.93 15.82
C VAL A 43 -9.99 1.38 15.30
N SER A 44 -9.04 2.26 15.02
CA SER A 44 -7.67 1.92 14.64
C SER A 44 -6.71 2.61 15.58
N THR A 45 -5.64 1.92 15.94
CA THR A 45 -4.58 2.44 16.81
C THR A 45 -3.24 2.36 16.11
N TYR A 46 -2.46 3.43 16.15
CA TYR A 46 -1.10 3.44 15.61
C TYR A 46 -0.18 4.24 16.53
N ALA A 47 0.75 3.55 17.18
CA ALA A 47 1.61 4.14 18.21
C ALA A 47 0.77 4.86 19.28
N ASP A 48 0.86 6.19 19.35
CA ASP A 48 0.13 7.08 20.26
C ASP A 48 -1.18 7.65 19.68
N ASP A 49 -1.44 7.44 18.39
CA ASP A 49 -2.64 7.93 17.72
C ASP A 49 -3.77 6.88 17.74
N THR A 50 -5.01 7.36 17.88
CA THR A 50 -6.22 6.54 17.74
C THR A 50 -7.19 7.22 16.78
N LEU A 51 -7.59 6.50 15.74
CA LEU A 51 -8.60 6.90 14.78
C LEU A 51 -9.88 6.10 15.03
N ASN A 52 -11.05 6.73 15.00
CA ASN A 52 -12.32 6.03 15.13
C ASN A 52 -13.38 6.65 14.23
N ALA A 53 -14.30 5.81 13.77
CA ALA A 53 -15.44 6.22 12.97
C ALA A 53 -16.62 5.29 13.27
N GLY A 54 -17.84 5.82 13.28
CA GLY A 54 -19.02 5.00 13.51
C GLY A 54 -20.26 5.78 13.91
N ASP A 55 -21.30 5.05 14.30
CA ASP A 55 -22.52 5.62 14.85
C ASP A 55 -22.29 6.31 16.21
N PRO A 56 -23.20 7.19 16.65
CA PRO A 56 -23.04 7.92 17.91
C PRO A 56 -22.83 7.04 19.15
N ALA A 57 -23.39 5.82 19.18
CA ALA A 57 -23.26 4.93 20.33
C ALA A 57 -21.89 4.25 20.38
N VAL A 58 -21.33 3.86 19.23
CA VAL A 58 -19.95 3.37 19.13
C VAL A 58 -18.99 4.49 19.52
N LEU A 59 -19.16 5.70 18.97
CA LEU A 59 -18.30 6.84 19.29
C LEU A 59 -18.34 7.22 20.78
N ALA A 60 -19.51 7.19 21.43
CA ALA A 60 -19.62 7.43 22.86
C ALA A 60 -18.91 6.35 23.70
N SER A 61 -18.97 5.10 23.27
CA SER A 61 -18.27 3.99 23.94
C SER A 61 -16.75 4.13 23.80
N VAL A 62 -16.27 4.48 22.61
CA VAL A 62 -14.85 4.78 22.36
C VAL A 62 -14.38 5.96 23.19
N ALA A 63 -15.14 7.06 23.24
CA ALA A 63 -14.82 8.23 24.06
C ALA A 63 -14.72 7.88 25.55
N THR A 64 -15.60 7.01 26.06
CA THR A 64 -15.54 6.51 27.44
C THR A 64 -14.24 5.77 27.73
N VAL A 65 -13.79 4.92 26.79
CA VAL A 65 -12.48 4.25 26.90
C VAL A 65 -11.35 5.29 26.85
N LEU A 66 -11.37 6.23 25.91
CA LEU A 66 -10.30 7.22 25.75
C LEU A 66 -10.17 8.19 26.92
N ASN A 67 -11.26 8.51 27.61
CA ASN A 67 -11.27 9.35 28.82
C ASN A 67 -10.46 8.75 29.99
N THR A 68 -10.20 7.44 29.95
CA THR A 68 -9.37 6.75 30.95
C THR A 68 -7.86 6.92 30.70
N TYR A 69 -7.48 7.60 29.62
CA TYR A 69 -6.11 7.93 29.26
C TYR A 69 -5.92 9.45 29.24
N THR A 70 -4.71 9.91 29.52
CA THR A 70 -4.33 11.31 29.33
C THR A 70 -4.17 11.57 27.83
N THR A 71 -5.28 11.71 27.11
CA THR A 71 -5.28 12.04 25.68
C THR A 71 -5.23 13.56 25.53
N HIS A 72 -4.33 14.04 24.68
CA HIS A 72 -4.00 15.47 24.61
C HIS A 72 -5.04 16.29 23.82
N ARG A 73 -5.84 15.67 22.93
CA ARG A 73 -6.85 16.37 22.13
C ARG A 73 -7.76 15.38 21.38
N LEU A 74 -9.07 15.61 21.41
CA LEU A 74 -10.01 15.03 20.44
C LEU A 74 -10.12 16.02 19.28
N ASP A 75 -9.66 15.60 18.10
CA ASP A 75 -9.83 16.37 16.88
C ASP A 75 -11.01 15.81 16.06
N TYR A 76 -11.82 16.71 15.51
CA TYR A 76 -12.96 16.38 14.66
C TYR A 76 -12.76 17.08 13.30
N SER A 77 -13.24 16.45 12.22
CA SER A 77 -13.18 16.92 10.81
C SER A 77 -11.79 16.91 10.15
N ASP A 78 -10.92 17.85 10.48
CA ASP A 78 -9.53 17.90 10.00
C ASP A 78 -8.62 17.30 11.05
N ILE A 79 -8.23 16.04 10.82
CA ILE A 79 -7.50 15.25 11.80
C ILE A 79 -6.10 14.93 11.31
N ARG A 80 -5.22 14.61 12.26
CA ARG A 80 -3.90 14.03 11.97
C ARG A 80 -3.82 12.65 12.58
N PHE A 81 -3.46 11.67 11.76
CA PHE A 81 -3.27 10.30 12.18
C PHE A 81 -1.99 9.75 11.57
N ALA A 82 -1.06 9.28 12.40
CA ALA A 82 0.25 8.79 11.98
C ALA A 82 1.04 9.80 11.12
N GLY A 83 0.85 11.11 11.37
CA GLY A 83 1.47 12.19 10.59
C GLY A 83 0.86 12.45 9.21
N ILE A 84 -0.19 11.72 8.82
CA ILE A 84 -1.04 11.99 7.66
C ILE A 84 -2.07 13.04 8.07
N THR A 85 -2.37 13.97 7.16
CA THR A 85 -3.48 14.92 7.34
C THR A 85 -4.68 14.42 6.57
N ASP A 86 -5.79 14.25 7.27
CA ASP A 86 -7.07 13.85 6.69
C ASP A 86 -7.99 15.07 6.73
N ARG A 87 -8.53 15.45 5.57
CA ARG A 87 -9.49 16.55 5.44
C ARG A 87 -10.80 16.02 4.88
N THR A 88 -11.89 16.40 5.49
CA THR A 88 -13.23 15.97 5.04
C THR A 88 -13.95 17.12 4.38
N ASP A 89 -14.44 16.91 3.16
CA ASP A 89 -15.31 17.86 2.46
C ASP A 89 -16.55 17.17 1.87
N GLY A 90 -17.34 17.90 1.07
CA GLY A 90 -18.55 17.36 0.45
C GLY A 90 -18.30 16.26 -0.59
N SER A 91 -17.06 16.07 -1.04
CA SER A 91 -16.67 15.07 -2.02
C SER A 91 -16.09 13.79 -1.40
N GLY A 92 -15.59 13.87 -0.17
CA GLY A 92 -15.11 12.72 0.59
C GLY A 92 -14.02 13.08 1.58
N ILE A 93 -13.15 12.11 1.88
CA ILE A 93 -11.96 12.29 2.72
C ILE A 93 -10.73 12.36 1.82
N HIS A 94 -9.90 13.37 2.06
CA HIS A 94 -8.65 13.62 1.36
C HIS A 94 -7.49 13.41 2.33
N CYS A 95 -6.62 12.44 2.03
CA CYS A 95 -5.45 12.14 2.85
C CYS A 95 -4.17 12.57 2.14
N ASP A 96 -3.37 13.40 2.79
CA ASP A 96 -2.09 13.89 2.27
C ASP A 96 -0.97 13.84 3.32
N ALA A 97 0.28 13.78 2.85
CA ALA A 97 1.46 13.70 3.72
C ALA A 97 1.81 15.02 4.44
N GLY A 98 1.07 16.10 4.16
CA GLY A 98 1.30 17.51 4.45
C GLY A 98 2.52 17.84 5.32
N PRO A 99 2.39 17.90 6.65
CA PRO A 99 3.48 18.31 7.54
C PRO A 99 4.70 17.38 7.51
N CYS A 100 4.47 16.07 7.38
CA CYS A 100 5.56 15.08 7.32
C CYS A 100 6.41 15.27 6.06
N ALA A 101 5.77 15.57 4.91
CA ALA A 101 6.48 15.89 3.69
C ALA A 101 7.17 17.25 3.75
N ALA A 102 6.50 18.27 4.30
CA ALA A 102 7.03 19.64 4.40
C ALA A 102 8.27 19.75 5.32
N ALA A 103 8.39 18.86 6.31
CA ALA A 103 9.54 18.83 7.22
C ALA A 103 10.80 18.17 6.62
N LEU A 104 10.73 17.61 5.41
CA LEU A 104 11.87 16.97 4.76
C LEU A 104 12.79 18.02 4.12
N THR A 105 14.08 17.88 4.39
CA THR A 105 15.11 18.78 3.85
C THR A 105 15.93 18.07 2.76
N PRO A 106 16.25 18.75 1.65
CA PRO A 106 17.12 18.19 0.63
C PRO A 106 18.55 18.01 1.17
N LEU A 107 19.26 17.05 0.57
CA LEU A 107 20.66 16.80 0.86
C LEU A 107 21.55 17.82 0.14
N PRO A 108 22.69 18.23 0.73
CA PRO A 108 23.68 19.03 0.04
C PRO A 108 24.27 18.23 -1.13
N LEU A 109 24.46 18.88 -2.28
CA LEU A 109 25.08 18.28 -3.45
C LEU A 109 26.52 18.80 -3.60
N SER A 110 27.48 17.90 -3.75
CA SER A 110 28.87 18.22 -4.08
C SER A 110 29.20 17.70 -5.49
N LEU A 111 29.94 18.49 -6.27
CA LEU A 111 30.42 18.09 -7.59
C LEU A 111 31.83 17.51 -7.50
N PRO A 112 32.18 16.48 -8.31
CA PRO A 112 31.32 15.81 -9.29
C PRO A 112 30.34 14.82 -8.63
N LEU A 113 29.16 14.62 -9.24
CA LEU A 113 28.11 13.75 -8.70
C LEU A 113 28.48 12.26 -8.67
N SER A 114 29.51 11.86 -9.42
CA SER A 114 30.05 10.51 -9.39
C SER A 114 30.82 10.20 -8.11
N SER A 115 31.22 11.22 -7.35
CA SER A 115 31.95 11.02 -6.10
C SER A 115 31.09 10.34 -5.04
N PRO A 116 31.71 9.50 -4.19
CA PRO A 116 31.04 8.96 -3.00
C PRO A 116 30.49 10.08 -2.13
N LEU A 117 29.30 9.85 -1.56
CA LEU A 117 28.68 10.80 -0.65
C LEU A 117 29.46 10.84 0.67
N PRO A 118 29.86 12.01 1.20
CA PRO A 118 30.59 12.11 2.47
C PRO A 118 29.83 11.53 3.66
N GLU A 119 28.49 11.68 3.66
CA GLU A 119 27.61 11.17 4.70
C GLU A 119 26.55 10.22 4.13
N PRO A 120 26.89 8.93 3.88
CA PRO A 120 25.93 7.93 3.37
C PRO A 120 24.66 7.80 4.23
N LYS A 121 24.81 7.94 5.55
CA LYS A 121 23.69 7.87 6.51
C LYS A 121 22.65 8.96 6.29
N ALA A 122 23.04 10.13 5.79
CA ALA A 122 22.12 11.21 5.49
C ALA A 122 21.17 10.82 4.35
N LEU A 123 21.69 10.17 3.30
CA LEU A 123 20.86 9.61 2.22
C LEU A 123 19.88 8.57 2.77
N HIS A 124 20.37 7.59 3.55
CA HIS A 124 19.48 6.55 4.09
C HIS A 124 18.42 7.12 5.02
N SER A 125 18.74 8.15 5.80
CA SER A 125 17.78 8.85 6.65
C SER A 125 16.68 9.53 5.81
N LEU A 126 17.06 10.28 4.77
CA LEU A 126 16.08 10.90 3.87
C LEU A 126 15.24 9.85 3.13
N ALA A 127 15.88 8.79 2.61
CA ALA A 127 15.19 7.71 1.91
C ALA A 127 14.20 6.97 2.82
N ALA A 128 14.53 6.74 4.09
CA ALA A 128 13.62 6.15 5.06
C ALA A 128 12.39 7.03 5.33
N LYS A 129 12.59 8.36 5.41
CA LYS A 129 11.48 9.32 5.56
C LYS A 129 10.61 9.40 4.31
N LEU A 130 11.22 9.41 3.11
CA LEU A 130 10.49 9.34 1.84
C LEU A 130 9.73 8.02 1.71
N MET A 131 10.29 6.92 2.21
CA MET A 131 9.64 5.61 2.20
C MET A 131 8.43 5.61 3.15
N TRP A 132 8.52 6.27 4.30
CA TRP A 132 7.35 6.49 5.17
C TRP A 132 6.25 7.22 4.40
N VAL A 133 6.54 8.40 3.84
CA VAL A 133 5.58 9.18 3.02
C VAL A 133 5.00 8.34 1.89
N GLY A 134 5.85 7.58 1.20
CA GLY A 134 5.44 6.71 0.11
C GLY A 134 4.51 5.57 0.52
N ARG A 135 4.67 5.04 1.73
CA ARG A 135 3.82 3.96 2.28
C ARG A 135 2.47 4.44 2.78
N VAL A 136 2.37 5.70 3.20
CA VAL A 136 1.17 6.19 3.90
C VAL A 136 0.30 7.12 3.06
N ALA A 137 0.88 7.86 2.10
CA ALA A 137 0.15 8.86 1.33
C ALA A 137 0.57 9.00 -0.14
N ARG A 138 1.78 8.57 -0.51
CA ARG A 138 2.36 8.81 -1.85
C ARG A 138 2.86 7.53 -2.53
N PRO A 139 1.96 6.61 -2.94
CA PRO A 139 2.36 5.36 -3.59
C PRO A 139 3.26 5.58 -4.81
N ASP A 140 3.11 6.71 -5.52
CA ASP A 140 3.88 7.11 -6.69
C ASP A 140 5.40 7.30 -6.43
N ILE A 141 5.82 7.60 -5.19
CA ILE A 141 7.25 7.76 -4.86
C ILE A 141 7.85 6.54 -4.17
N LEU A 142 7.04 5.56 -3.78
CA LEU A 142 7.43 4.49 -2.86
C LEU A 142 8.63 3.69 -3.38
N THR A 143 8.64 3.37 -4.68
CA THR A 143 9.72 2.61 -5.31
C THR A 143 11.03 3.37 -5.31
N SER A 144 10.99 4.66 -5.65
CA SER A 144 12.17 5.54 -5.64
C SER A 144 12.81 5.57 -4.25
N ALA A 145 12.00 5.78 -3.21
CA ALA A 145 12.48 5.75 -1.83
C ALA A 145 13.04 4.38 -1.42
N THR A 146 12.36 3.29 -1.82
CA THR A 146 12.76 1.91 -1.53
C THR A 146 14.08 1.54 -2.19
N HIS A 147 14.34 2.03 -3.41
CA HIS A 147 15.61 1.83 -4.09
C HIS A 147 16.73 2.62 -3.41
N LEU A 148 16.51 3.92 -3.14
CA LEU A 148 17.49 4.79 -2.49
C LEU A 148 17.92 4.28 -1.11
N ALA A 149 16.97 3.77 -0.32
CA ALA A 149 17.24 3.24 1.02
C ALA A 149 18.17 2.01 1.02
N LYS A 150 18.33 1.35 -0.12
CA LYS A 150 19.10 0.09 -0.24
C LYS A 150 20.46 0.27 -0.92
N ILE A 151 20.84 1.49 -1.30
CA ILE A 151 22.13 1.77 -1.93
C ILE A 151 23.23 1.66 -0.88
N LEU A 152 24.18 0.72 -1.05
CA LEU A 152 25.25 0.49 -0.08
C LEU A 152 26.30 1.61 -0.10
N ASN A 153 26.72 2.03 -1.29
CA ASN A 153 27.78 3.01 -1.51
C ASN A 153 27.21 4.19 -2.31
N PRO A 154 26.47 5.10 -1.67
CA PRO A 154 25.78 6.17 -2.38
C PRO A 154 26.75 7.23 -2.92
N THR A 155 26.38 7.80 -4.05
CA THR A 155 27.10 8.89 -4.71
C THR A 155 26.30 10.20 -4.66
N GLY A 156 26.92 11.30 -5.09
CA GLY A 156 26.21 12.57 -5.31
C GLY A 156 25.03 12.44 -6.28
N ALA A 157 25.08 11.51 -7.24
CA ALA A 157 23.98 11.23 -8.15
C ALA A 157 22.76 10.62 -7.43
N ASP A 158 22.99 9.81 -6.40
CA ASP A 158 21.92 9.22 -5.60
C ASP A 158 21.30 10.25 -4.65
N ALA A 159 22.12 11.15 -4.09
CA ALA A 159 21.62 12.31 -3.35
C ALA A 159 20.75 13.21 -4.24
N ARG A 160 21.16 13.44 -5.50
CA ARG A 160 20.32 14.16 -6.47
C ARG A 160 18.99 13.44 -6.70
N ARG A 161 18.99 12.12 -6.93
CA ARG A 161 17.75 11.34 -7.10
C ARG A 161 16.81 11.43 -5.88
N ALA A 162 17.37 11.45 -4.67
CA ALA A 162 16.58 11.65 -3.44
C ALA A 162 15.97 13.06 -3.40
N ASN A 163 16.75 14.09 -3.74
CA ASN A 163 16.25 15.46 -3.82
C ASN A 163 15.18 15.64 -4.91
N ASP A 164 15.35 15.01 -6.08
CA ASP A 164 14.37 15.02 -7.16
C ASP A 164 13.07 14.32 -6.73
N THR A 165 13.18 13.21 -5.98
CA THR A 165 12.02 12.51 -5.41
C THR A 165 11.29 13.40 -4.40
N LEU A 166 12.02 14.11 -3.54
CA LEU A 166 11.45 15.08 -2.61
C LEU A 166 10.78 16.25 -3.34
N ALA A 167 11.43 16.80 -4.36
CA ALA A 167 10.88 17.89 -5.17
C ALA A 167 9.58 17.47 -5.88
N ALA A 168 9.49 16.22 -6.35
CA ALA A 168 8.28 15.69 -6.97
C ALA A 168 7.07 15.68 -6.03
N ILE A 169 7.29 15.54 -4.70
CA ILE A 169 6.21 15.64 -3.71
C ILE A 169 5.62 17.04 -3.69
N ALA A 170 6.47 18.07 -3.71
CA ALA A 170 6.06 19.47 -3.69
C ALA A 170 5.45 19.93 -5.03
N LEU A 171 6.02 19.48 -6.15
CA LEU A 171 5.56 19.86 -7.50
C LEU A 171 4.24 19.21 -7.89
N HIS A 172 3.96 18.01 -7.37
CA HIS A 172 2.73 17.26 -7.67
C HIS A 172 2.03 16.92 -6.36
N PRO A 173 1.13 17.79 -5.86
CA PRO A 173 0.40 17.55 -4.62
C PRO A 173 -0.70 16.50 -4.86
N ILE A 174 -0.29 15.23 -4.87
CA ILE A 174 -1.21 14.10 -4.93
C ILE A 174 -1.79 13.88 -3.53
N SER A 175 -3.11 13.80 -3.45
CA SER A 175 -3.87 13.38 -2.28
C SER A 175 -4.55 12.05 -2.58
N LEU A 176 -4.67 11.17 -1.59
CA LEU A 176 -5.53 9.99 -1.69
C LEU A 176 -6.97 10.41 -1.42
N HIS A 177 -7.89 9.98 -2.29
CA HIS A 177 -9.30 10.35 -2.20
C HIS A 177 -10.13 9.13 -1.79
N TYR A 178 -10.78 9.24 -0.64
CA TYR A 178 -11.72 8.25 -0.11
C TYR A 178 -13.13 8.80 -0.23
N ILE A 179 -13.77 8.43 -1.33
CA ILE A 179 -15.08 8.93 -1.73
C ILE A 179 -16.17 7.92 -1.41
N SER A 180 -17.43 8.38 -1.35
CA SER A 180 -18.56 7.47 -1.21
C SER A 180 -18.75 6.63 -2.48
N LEU A 181 -18.34 5.37 -2.42
CA LEU A 181 -18.53 4.38 -3.47
C LEU A 181 -19.94 3.77 -3.41
N ASP A 182 -20.44 3.31 -4.56
CA ASP A 182 -21.70 2.58 -4.58
C ASP A 182 -21.54 1.20 -3.90
N ALA A 183 -22.15 1.07 -2.72
CA ALA A 183 -22.11 -0.13 -1.92
C ALA A 183 -22.64 -1.37 -2.67
N ALA A 184 -23.57 -1.20 -3.61
CA ALA A 184 -24.17 -2.29 -4.35
C ALA A 184 -23.19 -2.96 -5.32
N SER A 185 -22.21 -2.21 -5.85
CA SER A 185 -21.31 -2.64 -6.91
C SER A 185 -19.84 -2.74 -6.50
N LEU A 186 -19.53 -2.72 -5.20
CA LEU A 186 -18.16 -2.80 -4.70
C LEU A 186 -17.42 -4.05 -5.20
N CYS A 187 -16.17 -3.85 -5.62
CA CYS A 187 -15.19 -4.88 -5.95
C CYS A 187 -13.80 -4.47 -5.43
N LEU A 188 -12.98 -5.45 -5.05
CA LEU A 188 -11.56 -5.23 -4.82
C LEU A 188 -10.80 -5.54 -6.11
N ASP A 189 -10.23 -4.50 -6.72
CA ASP A 189 -9.33 -4.63 -7.86
C ASP A 189 -7.89 -4.71 -7.35
N VAL A 190 -7.20 -5.79 -7.73
CA VAL A 190 -5.84 -6.11 -7.29
C VAL A 190 -4.92 -6.12 -8.50
N TYR A 191 -3.96 -5.20 -8.53
CA TYR A 191 -2.96 -5.11 -9.59
C TYR A 191 -1.62 -5.57 -9.06
N ALA A 192 -0.97 -6.49 -9.76
CA ALA A 192 0.37 -6.94 -9.43
C ALA A 192 1.26 -6.88 -10.66
N ASP A 193 2.55 -6.67 -10.41
CA ASP A 193 3.57 -6.66 -11.45
C ASP A 193 4.91 -7.07 -10.81
N TYR A 194 5.83 -7.55 -11.65
CA TYR A 194 7.18 -7.89 -11.26
C TYR A 194 8.19 -7.37 -12.29
N SER A 195 9.21 -6.67 -11.80
CA SER A 195 10.35 -6.28 -12.62
C SER A 195 11.56 -7.11 -12.24
N GLY A 196 11.99 -7.96 -13.16
CA GLY A 196 13.25 -8.67 -13.04
C GLY A 196 13.38 -9.79 -14.06
N SER A 197 14.58 -10.34 -14.16
CA SER A 197 14.86 -11.50 -15.00
C SER A 197 16.00 -12.31 -14.38
N ALA A 198 16.24 -13.52 -14.89
CA ALA A 198 17.40 -14.33 -14.52
C ALA A 198 18.73 -13.55 -14.63
N THR A 199 18.83 -12.64 -15.60
CA THR A 199 20.03 -11.87 -15.91
C THR A 199 20.15 -10.59 -15.07
N PHE A 200 19.09 -10.17 -14.38
CA PHE A 200 19.13 -9.00 -13.53
C PHE A 200 19.73 -9.37 -12.16
N PRO A 201 20.67 -8.54 -11.65
CA PRO A 201 21.09 -8.59 -10.26
C PRO A 201 19.90 -8.62 -9.29
N LEU A 202 19.98 -9.42 -8.22
CA LEU A 202 18.87 -9.58 -7.26
C LEU A 202 18.42 -8.26 -6.63
N ASP A 203 19.35 -7.31 -6.45
CA ASP A 203 19.08 -5.99 -5.88
C ASP A 203 18.28 -5.07 -6.80
N ARG A 204 18.18 -5.43 -8.09
CA ARG A 204 17.39 -4.75 -9.12
C ARG A 204 16.06 -5.45 -9.42
N ARG A 205 15.77 -6.57 -8.76
CA ARG A 205 14.48 -7.25 -8.90
C ARG A 205 13.52 -6.71 -7.85
N GLN A 206 12.32 -6.34 -8.29
CA GLN A 206 11.33 -5.66 -7.47
C GLN A 206 9.96 -6.21 -7.83
N LEU A 207 9.12 -6.40 -6.80
CA LEU A 207 7.71 -6.71 -6.98
C LEU A 207 6.88 -5.59 -6.35
N GLY A 208 5.67 -5.42 -6.86
CA GLY A 208 4.80 -4.34 -6.45
C GLY A 208 3.35 -4.69 -6.72
N TYR A 209 2.47 -4.20 -5.85
CA TYR A 209 1.04 -4.39 -6.00
C TYR A 209 0.23 -3.24 -5.43
N LEU A 210 -1.01 -3.14 -5.92
CA LEU A 210 -2.03 -2.19 -5.48
C LEU A 210 -3.31 -2.97 -5.18
N VAL A 211 -3.99 -2.61 -4.10
CA VAL A 211 -5.33 -3.07 -3.72
C VAL A 211 -6.23 -1.85 -3.65
N ALA A 212 -7.21 -1.78 -4.54
CA ALA A 212 -8.17 -0.69 -4.61
C ALA A 212 -9.59 -1.23 -4.40
N LEU A 213 -10.41 -0.48 -3.66
CA LEU A 213 -11.85 -0.68 -3.64
C LEU A 213 -12.45 0.16 -4.75
N VAL A 214 -13.23 -0.46 -5.64
CA VAL A 214 -13.83 0.17 -6.81
C VAL A 214 -15.34 -0.04 -6.82
N ASP A 215 -16.08 0.88 -7.44
CA ASP A 215 -17.49 0.69 -7.80
C ASP A 215 -17.68 0.46 -9.32
N ALA A 216 -18.90 0.17 -9.76
CA ALA A 216 -19.22 -0.01 -11.19
C ALA A 216 -18.93 1.23 -12.06
N SER A 217 -18.84 2.42 -11.45
CA SER A 217 -18.46 3.66 -12.15
C SER A 217 -16.94 3.83 -12.25
N ARG A 218 -16.15 2.84 -11.83
CA ARG A 218 -14.67 2.84 -11.81
C ARG A 218 -14.09 3.96 -10.94
N ARG A 219 -14.89 4.56 -10.08
CA ARG A 219 -14.41 5.38 -8.97
C ARG A 219 -13.76 4.46 -7.95
N PHE A 220 -12.71 4.94 -7.29
CA PHE A 220 -11.93 4.06 -6.42
C PHE A 220 -11.38 4.74 -5.18
N SER A 221 -11.02 3.92 -4.21
CA SER A 221 -10.22 4.29 -3.06
C SER A 221 -9.07 3.30 -2.92
N LEU A 222 -7.85 3.82 -2.86
CA LEU A 222 -6.66 2.98 -2.70
C LEU A 222 -6.53 2.55 -1.23
N LEU A 223 -6.52 1.24 -0.98
CA LEU A 223 -6.55 0.69 0.37
C LEU A 223 -5.19 0.16 0.82
N HIS A 224 -4.45 -0.46 -0.09
CA HIS A 224 -3.14 -0.99 0.24
C HIS A 224 -2.23 -1.04 -0.99
N TRP A 225 -0.94 -0.86 -0.77
CA TRP A 225 0.08 -0.96 -1.79
C TRP A 225 1.42 -1.32 -1.18
N ALA A 226 2.26 -1.96 -1.98
CA ALA A 226 3.61 -2.30 -1.56
C ALA A 226 4.58 -2.28 -2.73
N SER A 227 5.84 -2.02 -2.41
CA SER A 227 6.97 -2.13 -3.31
C SER A 227 8.11 -2.77 -2.52
N HIS A 228 8.48 -4.01 -2.82
CA HIS A 228 9.54 -4.69 -2.10
C HIS A 228 10.37 -5.63 -2.97
N ARG A 229 11.52 -6.03 -2.43
CA ARG A 229 12.36 -7.06 -3.06
C ARG A 229 11.71 -8.40 -2.83
N LEU A 230 11.92 -9.31 -3.78
CA LEU A 230 11.56 -10.70 -3.57
C LEU A 230 12.19 -11.21 -2.28
N HIS A 231 11.37 -11.89 -1.49
CA HIS A 231 11.80 -12.57 -0.28
C HIS A 231 12.45 -13.94 -0.60
N ARG A 232 12.45 -14.35 -1.87
CA ARG A 232 13.10 -15.56 -2.37
C ARG A 232 13.60 -15.40 -3.81
N VAL A 233 14.44 -16.31 -4.25
CA VAL A 233 14.98 -16.30 -5.63
C VAL A 233 13.95 -16.90 -6.59
N CYS A 234 13.57 -16.12 -7.61
CA CYS A 234 12.77 -16.58 -8.74
C CYS A 234 13.69 -16.68 -9.98
N PRO A 235 14.06 -17.88 -10.44
CA PRO A 235 15.03 -18.04 -11.53
C PRO A 235 14.44 -17.64 -12.89
N VAL A 236 13.12 -17.72 -13.08
CA VAL A 236 12.44 -17.26 -14.31
C VAL A 236 11.49 -16.11 -14.02
N SER A 237 11.25 -15.26 -15.02
CA SER A 237 10.36 -14.08 -14.87
C SER A 237 8.97 -14.48 -14.40
N CYS A 238 8.39 -15.50 -15.03
CA CYS A 238 7.06 -16.00 -14.70
C CYS A 238 6.90 -16.42 -13.22
N ALA A 239 7.96 -16.94 -12.59
CA ALA A 239 7.93 -17.25 -11.16
C ALA A 239 7.88 -15.98 -10.28
N GLY A 240 8.53 -14.91 -10.71
CA GLY A 240 8.43 -13.60 -10.05
C GLY A 240 7.04 -12.98 -10.21
N GLU A 241 6.41 -13.12 -11.39
CA GLU A 241 5.04 -12.66 -11.66
C GLU A 241 4.00 -13.41 -10.81
N LEU A 242 4.12 -14.74 -10.74
CA LEU A 242 3.24 -15.55 -9.90
C LEU A 242 3.41 -15.22 -8.41
N LEU A 243 4.64 -14.95 -7.97
CA LEU A 243 4.90 -14.49 -6.61
C LEU A 243 4.27 -13.12 -6.34
N ALA A 244 4.40 -12.18 -7.27
CA ALA A 244 3.79 -10.85 -7.15
C ALA A 244 2.27 -10.93 -7.06
N LEU A 245 1.64 -11.74 -7.91
CA LEU A 245 0.20 -12.01 -7.84
C LEU A 245 -0.19 -12.68 -6.54
N ALA A 246 0.59 -13.65 -6.05
CA ALA A 246 0.31 -14.35 -4.82
C ALA A 246 0.36 -13.41 -3.60
N ASP A 247 1.42 -12.60 -3.50
CA ASP A 247 1.57 -11.60 -2.43
C ASP A 247 0.45 -10.55 -2.48
N ALA A 248 0.06 -10.12 -3.69
CA ALA A 248 -1.02 -9.16 -3.88
C ALA A 248 -2.39 -9.73 -3.47
N VAL A 249 -2.68 -10.99 -3.84
CA VAL A 249 -3.92 -11.67 -3.44
C VAL A 249 -3.96 -11.87 -1.94
N ALA A 250 -2.87 -12.32 -1.31
CA ALA A 250 -2.81 -12.47 0.14
C ALA A 250 -3.13 -11.15 0.86
N ALA A 251 -2.48 -10.06 0.46
CA ALA A 251 -2.71 -8.73 0.99
C ALA A 251 -4.16 -8.24 0.77
N ALA A 252 -4.74 -8.54 -0.39
CA ALA A 252 -6.12 -8.20 -0.70
C ALA A 252 -7.13 -9.03 0.10
N LEU A 253 -6.82 -10.28 0.47
CA LEU A 253 -7.67 -11.11 1.32
C LEU A 253 -7.76 -10.57 2.74
N ASP A 254 -6.67 -10.03 3.28
CA ASP A 254 -6.64 -9.37 4.58
C ASP A 254 -7.53 -8.12 4.60
N VAL A 255 -7.38 -7.27 3.58
CA VAL A 255 -8.26 -6.09 3.37
C VAL A 255 -9.71 -6.50 3.18
N ARG A 256 -9.96 -7.54 2.37
CA ARG A 256 -11.31 -8.05 2.12
C ARG A 256 -11.95 -8.55 3.40
N LEU A 257 -11.24 -9.33 4.21
CA LEU A 257 -11.77 -9.87 5.45
C LEU A 257 -12.19 -8.76 6.42
N LEU A 258 -11.40 -7.68 6.50
CA LEU A 258 -11.74 -6.48 7.25
C LEU A 258 -13.05 -5.85 6.75
N LEU A 259 -13.11 -5.55 5.45
CA LEU A 259 -14.27 -4.89 4.85
C LEU A 259 -15.53 -5.75 4.89
N GLN A 260 -15.42 -7.06 4.70
CA GLN A 260 -16.56 -7.98 4.75
C GLN A 260 -17.22 -8.00 6.14
N LYS A 261 -16.40 -7.94 7.20
CA LYS A 261 -16.90 -7.83 8.57
C LYS A 261 -17.54 -6.47 8.82
N LEU A 262 -16.88 -5.39 8.38
CA LEU A 262 -17.38 -4.04 8.59
C LEU A 262 -18.68 -3.77 7.83
N LEU A 263 -18.81 -4.26 6.60
CA LEU A 263 -19.96 -4.03 5.72
C LEU A 263 -20.99 -5.17 5.74
N SER A 264 -20.75 -6.23 6.53
CA SER A 264 -21.56 -7.46 6.56
C SER A 264 -21.93 -7.99 5.17
N ARG A 265 -21.01 -7.89 4.22
CA ARG A 265 -21.22 -8.23 2.80
C ARG A 265 -19.97 -8.88 2.22
N ARG A 266 -20.14 -9.87 1.35
CA ARG A 266 -19.03 -10.37 0.53
C ARG A 266 -18.67 -9.37 -0.57
N ILE A 267 -17.39 -9.02 -0.63
CA ILE A 267 -16.84 -8.15 -1.67
C ILE A 267 -16.13 -9.03 -2.71
N PRO A 268 -16.54 -9.02 -3.98
CA PRO A 268 -15.81 -9.66 -5.07
C PRO A 268 -14.35 -9.18 -5.13
N LEU A 269 -13.47 -10.03 -5.63
CA LEU A 269 -12.05 -9.71 -5.80
C LEU A 269 -11.64 -10.03 -7.24
N ALA A 270 -11.18 -9.04 -7.98
CA ALA A 270 -10.66 -9.19 -9.33
C ALA A 270 -9.15 -8.96 -9.32
N THR A 271 -8.40 -9.83 -10.01
CA THR A 271 -6.94 -9.73 -10.13
C THR A 271 -6.53 -9.33 -11.54
N TYR A 272 -5.50 -8.51 -11.66
CA TYR A 272 -5.00 -7.98 -12.92
C TYR A 272 -3.49 -8.22 -13.01
N THR A 273 -3.06 -8.76 -14.15
CA THR A 273 -1.65 -8.97 -14.49
C THR A 273 -1.42 -8.63 -15.96
N ASP A 274 -0.23 -8.12 -16.30
CA ASP A 274 0.23 -7.94 -17.66
C ASP A 274 1.15 -9.07 -18.16
N SER A 275 1.37 -10.09 -17.32
CA SER A 275 2.12 -11.29 -17.68
C SER A 275 1.20 -12.33 -18.30
N SER A 276 1.25 -12.46 -19.63
CA SER A 276 0.54 -13.53 -20.35
C SER A 276 0.94 -14.92 -19.86
N ALA A 277 2.22 -15.13 -19.52
CA ALA A 277 2.69 -16.41 -19.00
C ALA A 277 2.07 -16.77 -17.64
N ALA A 278 1.96 -15.79 -16.71
CA ALA A 278 1.32 -16.02 -15.42
C ALA A 278 -0.20 -16.22 -15.59
N TYR A 279 -0.84 -15.39 -16.42
CA TYR A 279 -2.26 -15.52 -16.76
C TYR A 279 -2.59 -16.90 -17.34
N ASP A 280 -1.81 -17.36 -18.32
CA ASP A 280 -2.00 -18.66 -18.97
C ASP A 280 -1.85 -19.79 -17.97
N LEU A 281 -0.86 -19.77 -17.08
CA LEU A 281 -0.69 -20.82 -16.06
C LEU A 281 -1.88 -20.89 -15.11
N VAL A 282 -2.39 -19.75 -14.65
CA VAL A 282 -3.53 -19.67 -13.74
C VAL A 282 -4.83 -20.12 -14.42
N THR A 283 -5.06 -19.71 -15.66
CA THR A 283 -6.32 -19.99 -16.37
C THR A 283 -6.35 -21.35 -17.07
N SER A 284 -5.20 -21.87 -17.52
CA SER A 284 -5.12 -23.18 -18.18
C SER A 284 -4.81 -24.34 -17.23
N PHE A 285 -4.62 -24.07 -15.93
CA PHE A 285 -4.29 -25.06 -14.90
C PHE A 285 -3.06 -25.92 -15.22
N LYS A 286 -2.13 -25.38 -16.02
CA LYS A 286 -0.87 -26.05 -16.36
C LYS A 286 0.13 -25.97 -15.21
N HIS A 287 1.04 -26.93 -15.15
CA HIS A 287 2.13 -26.88 -14.19
C HIS A 287 3.26 -25.94 -14.67
N PRO A 288 3.81 -25.09 -13.79
CA PRO A 288 4.99 -24.32 -14.12
C PRO A 288 6.18 -25.27 -14.26
N THR A 289 7.06 -24.98 -15.22
CA THR A 289 8.33 -25.68 -15.36
C THR A 289 9.24 -25.45 -14.15
N ASP A 290 9.13 -24.26 -13.54
CA ASP A 290 9.85 -23.89 -12.34
C ASP A 290 9.13 -24.39 -11.07
N VAL A 291 9.83 -25.22 -10.30
CA VAL A 291 9.33 -25.77 -9.04
C VAL A 291 9.06 -24.68 -8.00
N THR A 292 9.81 -23.58 -8.01
CA THR A 292 9.65 -22.49 -7.03
C THR A 292 8.31 -21.77 -7.18
N ALA A 293 7.73 -21.77 -8.38
CA ALA A 293 6.44 -21.13 -8.68
C ALA A 293 5.22 -22.01 -8.35
N LYS A 294 5.42 -23.30 -8.02
CA LYS A 294 4.30 -24.24 -7.80
C LYS A 294 3.42 -23.84 -6.62
N ASN A 295 4.01 -23.37 -5.53
CA ASN A 295 3.26 -22.98 -4.34
C ASN A 295 2.42 -21.72 -4.60
N ASP A 296 2.96 -20.75 -5.35
CA ASP A 296 2.23 -19.52 -5.70
C ASP A 296 1.05 -19.84 -6.61
N LEU A 297 1.30 -20.64 -7.65
CA LEU A 297 0.22 -21.09 -8.53
C LEU A 297 -0.83 -21.87 -7.74
N PHE A 298 -0.42 -22.80 -6.88
CA PHE A 298 -1.36 -23.56 -6.07
C PHE A 298 -2.23 -22.65 -5.19
N MET A 299 -1.65 -21.64 -4.54
CA MET A 299 -2.40 -20.66 -3.75
C MET A 299 -3.40 -19.88 -4.62
N LEU A 300 -2.98 -19.42 -5.80
CA LEU A 300 -3.84 -18.71 -6.75
C LEU A 300 -4.99 -19.61 -7.22
N LEU A 301 -4.73 -20.88 -7.53
CA LEU A 301 -5.76 -21.85 -7.93
C LEU A 301 -6.73 -22.16 -6.77
N CYS A 302 -6.23 -22.35 -5.56
CA CYS A 302 -7.05 -22.51 -4.35
C CYS A 302 -7.89 -21.27 -4.05
N SER A 303 -7.48 -20.10 -4.53
CA SER A 303 -8.25 -18.87 -4.42
C SER A 303 -9.26 -18.71 -5.57
N LEU A 304 -8.91 -19.14 -6.79
CA LEU A 304 -9.76 -19.02 -7.97
C LEU A 304 -10.91 -20.05 -8.00
N LEU A 305 -10.61 -21.32 -7.74
CA LEU A 305 -11.58 -22.42 -7.84
C LEU A 305 -12.83 -22.26 -6.94
N PRO A 306 -12.73 -21.85 -5.66
CA PRO A 306 -13.90 -21.59 -4.82
C PRO A 306 -14.53 -20.21 -5.06
N GLY A 307 -14.06 -19.45 -6.06
CA GLY A 307 -14.53 -18.09 -6.34
C GLY A 307 -14.07 -17.06 -5.31
N THR A 308 -12.99 -17.31 -4.58
CA THR A 308 -12.37 -16.32 -3.71
C THR A 308 -11.78 -15.18 -4.55
N ILE A 309 -11.03 -15.51 -5.60
CA ILE A 309 -10.82 -14.63 -6.75
C ILE A 309 -12.02 -14.82 -7.65
N HIS A 310 -12.75 -13.75 -7.93
CA HIS A 310 -13.90 -13.76 -8.81
C HIS A 310 -13.49 -13.87 -10.28
N THR A 311 -12.45 -13.13 -10.67
CA THR A 311 -11.95 -13.12 -12.05
C THR A 311 -10.48 -12.71 -12.06
N ILE A 312 -9.72 -13.25 -13.01
CA ILE A 312 -8.38 -12.79 -13.35
C ILE A 312 -8.42 -12.18 -14.76
N PHE A 313 -7.75 -11.04 -14.93
CA PHE A 313 -7.69 -10.31 -16.19
C PHE A 313 -6.26 -10.13 -16.66
N LEU A 314 -6.07 -10.32 -17.97
CA LEU A 314 -4.85 -9.94 -18.66
C LEU A 314 -4.98 -8.48 -19.12
N VAL A 315 -3.99 -7.66 -18.81
CA VAL A 315 -3.95 -6.24 -19.21
C VAL A 315 -2.67 -5.93 -19.98
N GLN A 316 -2.63 -4.80 -20.67
CA GLN A 316 -1.39 -4.33 -21.27
C GLN A 316 -0.53 -3.65 -20.20
N GLY A 317 0.79 -3.93 -20.19
CA GLY A 317 1.71 -3.34 -19.21
C GLY A 317 1.78 -1.81 -19.26
N ALA A 318 1.46 -1.18 -20.39
CA ALA A 318 1.33 0.29 -20.50
C ALA A 318 0.19 0.87 -19.66
N HIS A 319 -0.77 0.03 -19.26
CA HIS A 319 -1.95 0.38 -18.48
C HIS A 319 -1.96 -0.24 -17.08
N ASN A 320 -0.97 -1.09 -16.73
CA ASN A 320 -0.88 -1.69 -15.40
C ASN A 320 -0.38 -0.66 -14.37
N PRO A 321 -1.21 -0.19 -13.42
CA PRO A 321 -0.79 0.81 -12.44
C PRO A 321 0.30 0.29 -11.48
N ALA A 322 0.48 -1.03 -11.34
CA ALA A 322 1.50 -1.61 -10.47
C ALA A 322 2.94 -1.38 -10.98
N ASP A 323 3.15 -1.03 -12.25
CA ASP A 323 4.50 -0.75 -12.81
C ASP A 323 5.22 0.40 -12.06
N ALA A 324 4.46 1.40 -11.58
CA ALA A 324 5.00 2.50 -10.76
C ALA A 324 5.59 2.00 -9.42
N LEU A 325 5.16 0.82 -8.96
CA LEU A 325 5.65 0.16 -7.76
C LEU A 325 6.86 -0.74 -8.00
N LEU A 326 7.34 -0.84 -9.25
CA LEU A 326 8.49 -1.68 -9.61
C LEU A 326 9.71 -0.89 -10.03
N LYS A 327 9.48 0.20 -10.77
CA LYS A 327 10.54 1.02 -11.34
C LYS A 327 10.59 2.36 -10.61
N PRO A 328 11.77 2.77 -10.10
CA PRO A 328 11.91 4.12 -9.58
C PRO A 328 11.69 5.15 -10.71
N SER A 329 11.31 6.38 -10.36
CA SER A 329 11.03 7.46 -11.33
C SER A 329 12.21 7.77 -12.25
N TYR A 330 13.44 7.51 -11.79
CA TYR A 330 14.68 7.67 -12.53
C TYR A 330 15.12 6.42 -13.30
N ALA A 331 14.30 5.36 -13.36
CA ALA A 331 14.56 4.20 -14.19
C ALA A 331 14.53 4.55 -15.69
N ARG A 332 15.14 3.67 -16.48
CA ARG A 332 15.12 3.73 -17.94
C ARG A 332 14.78 2.32 -18.49
N PRO A 333 13.61 2.14 -19.13
CA PRO A 333 12.53 3.13 -19.28
C PRO A 333 11.93 3.55 -17.93
N ALA A 334 11.33 4.75 -17.91
CA ALA A 334 10.59 5.23 -16.74
C ALA A 334 9.30 4.40 -16.52
N PRO A 335 8.74 4.37 -15.31
CA PRO A 335 7.44 3.73 -15.09
C PRO A 335 6.35 4.38 -15.93
N ASN A 336 5.31 3.61 -16.25
CA ASN A 336 4.11 4.13 -16.89
C ASN A 336 3.39 5.14 -15.96
N ARG A 337 2.45 5.89 -16.53
CA ARG A 337 1.71 6.95 -15.81
C ARG A 337 0.35 6.48 -15.29
N ALA A 338 0.03 5.19 -15.36
CA ALA A 338 -1.32 4.69 -15.07
C ALA A 338 -1.74 4.99 -13.62
N LEU A 339 -0.86 4.72 -12.65
CA LEU A 339 -1.14 5.04 -11.24
C LEU A 339 -1.33 6.54 -11.00
N THR A 340 -0.38 7.36 -11.47
CA THR A 340 -0.45 8.82 -11.27
C THR A 340 -1.69 9.41 -11.94
N ASN A 341 -2.04 8.97 -13.15
CA ASN A 341 -3.23 9.43 -13.85
C ASN A 341 -4.50 9.01 -13.09
N ALA A 342 -4.55 7.79 -12.55
CA ALA A 342 -5.70 7.33 -11.76
C ALA A 342 -5.87 8.15 -10.48
N LEU A 343 -4.79 8.41 -9.73
CA LEU A 343 -4.82 9.23 -8.51
C LEU A 343 -5.29 10.66 -8.78
N LEU A 344 -4.88 11.25 -9.92
CA LEU A 344 -5.32 12.60 -10.31
C LEU A 344 -6.76 12.63 -10.82
N ALA A 345 -7.20 11.60 -11.55
CA ALA A 345 -8.53 11.53 -12.14
C ALA A 345 -9.61 11.03 -11.16
N GLY A 346 -9.23 10.39 -10.05
CA GLY A 346 -10.15 9.74 -9.11
C GLY A 346 -10.87 8.52 -9.70
N THR A 347 -10.41 8.02 -10.85
CA THR A 347 -10.95 6.84 -11.53
C THR A 347 -9.85 5.87 -11.89
N LEU A 348 -10.13 4.58 -11.73
CA LEU A 348 -9.19 3.50 -12.03
C LEU A 348 -9.82 2.59 -13.09
N HIS A 349 -9.48 2.83 -14.35
CA HIS A 349 -9.93 2.02 -15.46
C HIS A 349 -8.74 1.48 -16.25
N VAL A 350 -8.63 0.16 -16.32
CA VAL A 350 -7.56 -0.54 -17.05
C VAL A 350 -8.21 -1.39 -18.13
N PRO A 351 -7.94 -1.11 -19.43
CA PRO A 351 -8.44 -1.94 -20.52
C PRO A 351 -7.94 -3.38 -20.39
N VAL A 352 -8.88 -4.33 -20.45
CA VAL A 352 -8.59 -5.77 -20.43
C VAL A 352 -8.37 -6.25 -21.85
N ILE A 353 -7.39 -7.14 -22.04
CA ILE A 353 -7.19 -7.86 -23.30
C ILE A 353 -8.22 -8.99 -23.35
N SER A 354 -9.14 -8.90 -24.31
CA SER A 354 -10.18 -9.91 -24.60
C SER A 354 -9.62 -11.16 -25.26
#